data_AF-A0A8S2FSR0-F1
#
_entry.id   AF-A0A8S2FSR0-F1
#
_cell.length_a   1.000
_cell.length_b   1.000
_cell.length_c   1.000
_cell.angle_alpha   90.00
_cell.angle_beta   90.00
_cell.angle_gamma   90.00
#
_symmetry.space_group_name_H-M   'P 1'
#
loop_
_entity.id
_entity.type
_entity.pdbx_description
1 polymer ?
#
loop_
_entity_poly.entity_id
_entity_poly.type
_entity_poly.pdbx_seq_one_letter_code
_entity_poly.pdbx_strand_id
1 'polypeptide(L)'
;IKWLQWGERKWTGRKKEYSGSVDEAVQLLGSKIEHFKFHVFVKREQSKYFEKLKAEVTDEKVMCQVDFAENYGMKEQDEVQSAHWYTKTMSIFTGYVWSKSGGF
;
A
#
# COMPACT_ATOMS: atom_id res chain seq x y z
N ILE A 1 -24.86 -16.23 -0.22
CA ILE A 1 -24.05 -15.24 0.53
C ILE A 1 -23.63 -14.10 -0.39
N LYS A 2 -23.22 -12.97 0.18
CA LYS A 2 -22.73 -11.80 -0.58
C LYS A 2 -21.31 -11.47 -0.17
N TRP A 3 -20.47 -11.02 -1.10
CA TRP A 3 -19.10 -10.59 -0.82
C TRP A 3 -18.66 -9.45 -1.75
N LEU A 4 -17.58 -8.76 -1.37
CA LEU A 4 -17.00 -7.65 -2.14
C LEU A 4 -15.66 -8.07 -2.72
N GLN A 5 -15.39 -7.68 -3.96
CA GLN A 5 -14.08 -7.86 -4.59
C GLN A 5 -13.64 -6.60 -5.34
N TRP A 6 -12.34 -6.31 -5.29
CA TRP A 6 -11.72 -5.25 -6.11
C TRP A 6 -11.78 -5.63 -7.59
N GLY A 7 -12.32 -4.75 -8.44
CA GLY A 7 -12.31 -4.96 -9.89
C GLY A 7 -10.90 -5.00 -10.46
N GLU A 8 -10.69 -5.79 -11.53
CA GLU A 8 -9.38 -6.02 -12.15
C GLU A 8 -8.78 -4.80 -12.87
N ARG A 9 -9.52 -3.69 -13.02
CA ARG A 9 -9.00 -2.49 -13.66
C ARG A 9 -8.09 -1.73 -12.70
N LYS A 10 -6.81 -1.67 -13.08
CA LYS A 10 -5.65 -1.13 -12.32
C LYS A 10 -5.80 0.28 -11.74
N TRP A 11 -6.81 1.06 -12.12
CA TRP A 11 -6.86 2.50 -11.82
C TRP A 11 -8.20 3.00 -11.26
N THR A 12 -9.25 2.18 -11.24
CA THR A 12 -10.55 2.53 -10.66
C THR A 12 -10.92 1.48 -9.66
N GLY A 13 -10.22 1.46 -8.52
CA GLY A 13 -10.44 0.54 -7.41
C GLY A 13 -11.83 0.69 -6.79
N ARG A 14 -12.87 0.27 -7.50
CA ARG A 14 -14.23 0.15 -6.99
C ARG A 14 -14.46 -1.30 -6.60
N LYS A 15 -14.90 -1.50 -5.37
CA LYS A 15 -15.38 -2.80 -4.91
C LYS A 15 -16.68 -3.10 -5.64
N LYS A 16 -16.77 -4.27 -6.25
CA LYS A 16 -18.01 -4.81 -6.82
C LYS A 16 -18.62 -5.81 -5.83
N GLU A 17 -19.93 -5.75 -5.67
CA GLU A 17 -20.70 -6.75 -4.92
C GLU A 17 -20.97 -7.95 -5.80
N TYR A 18 -20.76 -9.13 -5.23
CA TYR A 18 -21.03 -10.43 -5.82
C TYR A 18 -21.96 -11.20 -4.88
N SER A 19 -22.80 -12.07 -5.43
CA SER A 19 -23.67 -12.95 -4.67
C SER A 19 -23.62 -14.35 -5.25
N GLY A 20 -23.55 -15.36 -4.38
CA GLY A 20 -23.46 -16.76 -4.79
C GLY A 20 -23.52 -17.74 -3.62
N SER A 21 -23.13 -18.98 -3.84
CA SER A 21 -23.10 -20.03 -2.81
C SER A 21 -21.92 -19.83 -1.84
N VAL A 22 -21.95 -20.54 -0.71
CA VAL A 22 -20.81 -20.56 0.23
C VAL A 22 -19.59 -21.19 -0.44
N ASP A 23 -19.79 -22.28 -1.16
CA ASP A 23 -18.71 -23.01 -1.84
C ASP A 23 -17.99 -22.15 -2.88
N GLU A 24 -18.74 -21.36 -3.66
CA GLU A 24 -18.16 -20.43 -4.64
C GLU A 24 -17.24 -19.40 -3.97
N ALA A 25 -17.67 -18.83 -2.83
CA ALA A 25 -16.84 -17.87 -2.10
C ALA A 25 -15.61 -18.53 -1.47
N VAL A 26 -15.74 -19.76 -0.95
CA VAL A 26 -14.62 -20.51 -0.37
C VAL A 26 -13.58 -20.86 -1.45
N GLN A 27 -14.02 -21.31 -2.62
CA GLN A 27 -13.14 -21.58 -3.75
C GLN A 27 -12.43 -20.32 -4.25
N LEU A 28 -13.15 -19.20 -4.34
CA LEU A 28 -12.58 -17.90 -4.70
C LEU A 28 -11.56 -17.40 -3.68
N LEU A 29 -11.81 -17.61 -2.38
CA LEU A 29 -10.82 -17.30 -1.35
C LEU A 29 -9.60 -18.21 -1.49
N GLY A 30 -9.83 -19.51 -1.67
CA GLY A 30 -8.80 -20.51 -1.90
C GLY A 30 -7.84 -20.15 -3.04
N SER A 31 -8.36 -19.70 -4.18
CA SER A 31 -7.54 -19.29 -5.33
C SER A 31 -6.67 -18.06 -5.07
N LYS A 32 -7.00 -17.23 -4.07
CA LYS A 32 -6.23 -16.04 -3.68
C LYS A 32 -5.18 -16.33 -2.60
N ILE A 33 -5.32 -17.44 -1.86
CA ILE A 33 -4.43 -17.78 -0.73
C ILE A 33 -2.99 -17.98 -1.18
N GLU A 34 -2.76 -18.60 -2.34
CA GLU A 34 -1.40 -18.86 -2.83
C GLU A 34 -0.64 -17.55 -3.10
N HIS A 35 -1.25 -16.65 -3.86
CA HIS A 35 -0.68 -15.32 -4.10
C HIS A 35 -0.48 -14.53 -2.81
N PHE A 36 -1.43 -14.62 -1.87
CA PHE A 36 -1.29 -13.99 -0.56
C PHE A 36 -0.10 -14.54 0.25
N LYS A 37 0.08 -15.87 0.29
CA LYS A 37 1.23 -16.50 0.97
C LYS A 37 2.55 -16.03 0.37
N PHE A 38 2.64 -15.99 -0.96
CA PHE A 38 3.83 -15.50 -1.65
C PHE A 38 4.10 -14.03 -1.32
N HIS A 39 3.07 -13.17 -1.38
CA HIS A 39 3.18 -11.77 -0.99
C HIS A 39 3.69 -11.61 0.45
N VAL A 40 3.13 -12.38 1.40
CA VAL A 40 3.56 -12.35 2.81
C VAL A 40 5.02 -12.79 2.96
N PHE A 41 5.45 -13.82 2.23
CA PHE A 41 6.85 -14.25 2.23
C PHE A 41 7.78 -13.13 1.74
N VAL A 42 7.50 -12.57 0.56
CA VAL A 42 8.31 -11.47 -0.02
C VAL A 42 8.36 -10.27 0.92
N LYS A 43 7.21 -9.85 1.45
CA LYS A 43 7.14 -8.73 2.41
C LYS A 43 8.00 -8.97 3.64
N ARG A 44 8.02 -10.21 4.16
CA ARG A 44 8.82 -10.56 5.35
C ARG A 44 10.32 -10.51 5.05
N GLU A 45 10.75 -11.04 3.92
CA GLU A 45 12.16 -11.00 3.52
C GLU A 45 12.64 -9.57 3.25
N GLN A 46 11.83 -8.76 2.56
CA GLN A 46 12.11 -7.33 2.36
C GLN A 46 12.23 -6.58 3.70
N SER A 47 11.30 -6.84 4.63
CA SER A 47 11.33 -6.22 5.97
C SER A 47 12.57 -6.62 6.76
N LYS A 48 12.98 -7.89 6.72
CA LYS A 48 14.22 -8.35 7.39
C LYS A 48 15.46 -7.69 6.80
N TYR A 49 15.54 -7.63 5.47
CA TYR A 49 16.65 -6.99 4.78
C TYR A 49 16.72 -5.49 5.09
N PHE A 50 15.57 -4.83 5.15
CA PHE A 50 15.45 -3.43 5.53
C PHE A 50 15.96 -3.17 6.95
N GLU A 51 15.52 -3.94 7.95
CA GLU A 51 16.00 -3.79 9.33
C GLU A 51 17.50 -4.06 9.45
N LYS A 52 18.04 -5.02 8.69
CA LYS A 52 19.48 -5.26 8.61
C LYS A 52 20.22 -4.04 8.07
N LEU A 53 19.78 -3.47 6.94
CA LEU A 53 20.41 -2.29 6.36
C LEU A 53 20.34 -1.07 7.28
N LYS A 54 19.24 -0.90 8.00
CA LYS A 54 19.06 0.16 9.00
C LYS A 54 20.08 0.06 10.13
N ALA A 55 20.41 -1.15 10.58
CA ALA A 55 21.41 -1.39 11.61
C ALA A 55 22.86 -1.22 11.10
N GLU A 56 23.09 -1.36 9.80
CA GLU A 56 24.41 -1.26 9.15
C GLU A 56 24.73 0.15 8.61
N VAL A 57 23.94 1.17 9.01
CA VAL A 57 24.19 2.56 8.63
C VAL A 57 25.51 3.04 9.23
N THR A 58 26.34 3.70 8.42
CA THR A 58 27.65 4.25 8.81
C THR A 58 27.73 5.74 8.43
N ASP A 59 28.87 6.38 8.73
CA ASP A 59 29.13 7.75 8.29
C ASP A 59 29.26 7.90 6.76
N GLU A 60 29.56 6.78 6.07
CA GLU A 60 29.78 6.74 4.62
C GLU A 60 28.57 6.13 3.86
N LYS A 61 27.63 5.51 4.58
CA LYS A 61 26.49 4.80 4.01
C LYS A 61 25.22 5.07 4.82
N VAL A 62 24.25 5.71 4.16
CA VAL A 62 22.90 5.94 4.69
C VAL A 62 21.89 4.99 4.06
N MET A 63 20.75 4.80 4.72
CA MET A 63 19.63 4.05 4.16
C MET A 63 18.48 5.02 3.88
N CYS A 64 17.98 5.04 2.64
CA CYS A 64 16.87 5.89 2.23
C CYS A 64 15.68 5.03 1.84
N GLN A 65 14.55 5.23 2.50
CA GLN A 65 13.26 4.68 2.08
C GLN A 65 12.50 5.76 1.33
N VAL A 66 12.11 5.45 0.10
CA VAL A 66 11.27 6.32 -0.71
C VAL A 66 9.93 5.63 -0.91
N ASP A 67 8.85 6.37 -0.72
CA ASP A 67 7.50 5.97 -1.07
C ASP A 67 6.91 6.97 -2.09
N PHE A 68 6.17 6.45 -3.06
CA PHE A 68 5.65 7.22 -4.18
C PHE A 68 4.14 7.07 -4.23
N ALA A 69 3.44 8.20 -4.01
CA ALA A 69 1.99 8.29 -4.12
C ALA A 69 1.62 9.17 -5.31
N GLU A 70 1.48 8.57 -6.50
CA GLU A 70 1.17 9.25 -7.78
C GLU A 70 -0.18 9.98 -7.78
N ASN A 71 -1.15 9.47 -7.01
CA ASN A 71 -2.52 9.97 -6.97
C ASN A 71 -2.95 10.24 -5.53
N TYR A 72 -2.09 10.89 -4.73
CA TYR A 72 -2.50 11.29 -3.40
C TYR A 72 -3.61 12.34 -3.52
N GLY A 73 -4.80 11.98 -3.05
CA GLY A 73 -5.91 12.90 -2.95
C GLY A 73 -5.73 13.73 -1.68
N MET A 74 -5.47 15.04 -1.84
CA MET A 74 -5.52 15.96 -0.71
C MET A 74 -6.96 16.04 -0.20
N LYS A 75 -7.25 15.29 0.85
CA LYS A 75 -8.46 15.47 1.65
C LYS A 75 -8.08 16.29 2.86
N GLU A 76 -8.26 17.60 2.76
CA GLU A 76 -8.20 18.46 3.94
C GLU A 76 -9.42 18.16 4.82
N GLN A 77 -9.20 17.96 6.12
CA GLN A 77 -10.28 17.59 7.06
C GLN A 77 -11.17 18.79 7.46
N ASP A 78 -10.81 20.03 7.07
CA ASP A 78 -11.46 21.26 7.57
C ASP A 78 -11.91 22.27 6.48
N GLU A 79 -12.05 21.88 5.20
CA GLU A 79 -12.63 22.79 4.19
C GLU A 79 -14.13 22.55 3.94
N VAL A 80 -14.90 23.63 4.10
CA VAL A 80 -16.36 23.72 3.94
C VAL A 80 -16.77 23.40 2.49
N GLN A 81 -17.28 22.19 2.28
CA GLN A 81 -18.15 21.69 1.18
C GLN A 81 -17.77 21.93 -0.30
N SER A 82 -16.90 22.88 -0.66
CA SER A 82 -16.42 23.14 -2.03
C SER A 82 -15.40 22.09 -2.50
N ALA A 83 -14.62 21.52 -1.57
CA ALA A 83 -13.68 20.43 -1.84
C ALA A 83 -14.35 19.07 -2.17
N HIS A 84 -15.67 18.94 -2.03
CA HIS A 84 -16.40 17.70 -2.31
C HIS A 84 -16.41 17.33 -3.81
N TRP A 85 -16.24 18.31 -4.71
CA TRP A 85 -16.33 18.12 -6.17
C TRP A 85 -14.99 18.26 -6.90
N TYR A 86 -13.93 18.74 -6.24
CA TYR A 86 -12.62 18.99 -6.85
C TYR A 86 -11.49 18.59 -5.90
N THR A 87 -11.14 17.31 -5.85
CA THR A 87 -9.91 16.86 -5.18
C THR A 87 -8.74 17.00 -6.15
N LYS A 88 -7.84 17.96 -5.89
CA LYS A 88 -6.56 18.05 -6.61
C LYS A 88 -5.72 16.81 -6.26
N THR A 89 -5.43 15.99 -7.26
CA THR A 89 -4.46 14.91 -7.11
C THR A 89 -3.06 15.48 -7.28
N MET A 90 -2.12 14.98 -6.48
CA MET A 90 -0.71 15.31 -6.62
C MET A 90 0.16 14.09 -6.39
N SER A 91 1.32 14.11 -7.04
CA SER A 91 2.38 13.13 -6.82
C SER A 91 3.19 13.55 -5.60
N ILE A 92 3.17 12.73 -4.55
CA ILE A 92 4.02 12.93 -3.38
C ILE A 92 5.18 11.94 -3.44
N PHE A 93 6.38 12.46 -3.24
CA PHE A 93 7.61 11.70 -3.07
C PHE A 93 8.04 11.83 -1.61
N THR A 94 7.60 10.90 -0.76
CA THR A 94 8.05 10.87 0.62
C THR A 94 9.37 10.10 0.69
N GLY A 95 10.35 10.68 1.35
CA GLY A 95 11.63 10.04 1.64
C GLY A 95 11.90 10.11 3.12
N TYR A 96 12.45 9.04 3.68
CA TYR A 96 13.02 9.05 5.03
C TYR A 96 14.41 8.44 4.98
N VAL A 97 15.37 9.11 5.60
CA VAL A 97 16.77 8.70 5.61
C VAL A 97 17.20 8.33 7.02
N TRP A 98 17.77 7.14 7.18
CA TRP A 98 18.51 6.74 8.37
C TRP A 98 19.99 7.00 8.16
N SER A 99 20.57 7.83 9.03
CA SER A 99 22.00 8.10 9.13
C SER A 99 22.51 7.78 10.55
N LYS A 100 23.83 7.70 10.73
CA LYS A 100 24.44 7.45 12.04
C LYS A 100 24.17 8.56 13.05
N SER A 101 24.01 9.80 12.60
CA SER A 101 23.70 10.97 13.43
C SER A 101 22.21 11.11 13.78
N GLY A 102 21.35 10.23 13.26
CA GLY A 102 19.89 10.27 13.44
C GLY A 102 19.14 10.11 12.11
N GLY A 103 17.80 10.03 12.18
CA GLY A 103 16.95 9.97 10.99
C GLY A 103 16.29 11.31 10.67
N PHE A 104 16.11 11.59 9.38
CA PHE A 104 15.53 12.83 8.84
C PHE A 104 14.61 12.56 7.65
#